data_AF-E7D192-F1
#
_entry.id   AF-E7D192-F1
#
_cell.length_a   1.000
_cell.length_b   1.000
_cell.length_c   1.000
_cell.angle_alpha   90.00
_cell.angle_beta   90.00
_cell.angle_gamma   90.00
#
_symmetry.space_group_name_H-M   'P 1'
#
loop_
_entity.id
_entity.type
_entity.pdbx_description
1 polymer ?
#
loop_
_entity_poly.entity_id
_entity_poly.type
_entity_poly.pdbx_seq_one_letter_code
_entity_poly.pdbx_strand_id
1 'polypeptide(L)'
;GTRYLLARDFVDGNFTAVVNYGTEDHMRRSLTILADGKKIDIGNDYKITLDDVKAESPIQIGHTIVMREGPNVRVDNKKKGFSIVCNFIHNYCSLSVSGFYFGKTAGLFGTYNYEPELDWMTPGRHLVDDIETFASSWEVGHGVCQSTENYATLPTNDYRVQRKCRALFEKSTSEFRACFKQVNPETYLKMCVTDLAAVMEDDHEDAICESAAAYFAECKSEGIPLQMPKHCIKCEKQDGTFMTEGQAIQYPRDGAVTAADVVFLIEEKHCNKDRVKYLSKMAQGIEDSFRQKGYRDIRYSVVAFGGDEIHAEPHVHTMDGWESGPLRSLDSAL
;
A
#
# COMPACT_ATOMS: atom_id res chain seq x y z
N GLY A 1 20.34 2.24 4.48
CA GLY A 1 19.41 1.52 3.60
C GLY A 1 19.48 2.16 2.24
N THR A 2 19.42 1.37 1.18
CA THR A 2 19.52 1.87 -0.20
C THR A 2 18.21 2.54 -0.60
N ARG A 3 18.28 3.61 -1.38
CA ARG A 3 17.13 4.40 -1.81
C ARG A 3 17.16 4.55 -3.31
N TYR A 4 16.03 4.39 -3.99
CA TYR A 4 15.96 4.52 -5.44
C TYR A 4 14.88 5.50 -5.87
N LEU A 5 15.20 6.33 -6.86
CA LEU A 5 14.26 7.26 -7.46
C LEU A 5 13.31 6.50 -8.41
N LEU A 6 12.04 6.36 -8.01
CA LEU A 6 11.02 5.72 -8.85
C LEU A 6 10.64 6.63 -10.02
N ALA A 7 10.23 7.85 -9.70
CA ALA A 7 9.88 8.87 -10.67
C ALA A 7 9.94 10.26 -10.04
N ARG A 8 10.37 11.24 -10.81
CA ARG A 8 10.30 12.65 -10.46
C ARG A 8 9.90 13.46 -11.68
N ASP A 9 9.07 14.47 -11.47
CA ASP A 9 8.90 15.55 -12.44
C ASP A 9 10.14 16.45 -12.45
N PHE A 10 10.96 16.30 -13.48
CA PHE A 10 12.24 17.03 -13.61
C PHE A 10 12.08 18.42 -14.23
N VAL A 11 10.89 18.76 -14.74
CA VAL A 11 10.64 20.04 -15.39
C VAL A 11 10.05 21.03 -14.41
N ASP A 12 8.93 20.67 -13.78
CA ASP A 12 8.16 21.57 -12.91
C ASP A 12 8.38 21.26 -11.42
N GLY A 13 8.94 20.10 -11.08
CA GLY A 13 9.19 19.69 -9.70
C GLY A 13 7.94 19.43 -8.87
N ASN A 14 6.82 19.05 -9.52
CA ASN A 14 5.53 18.90 -8.83
C ASN A 14 5.49 17.71 -7.85
N PHE A 15 6.23 16.64 -8.15
CA PHE A 15 6.33 15.49 -7.26
C PHE A 15 7.68 14.78 -7.38
N THR A 16 8.02 13.98 -6.37
CA THR A 16 9.10 13.00 -6.40
C THR A 16 8.69 11.77 -5.59
N ALA A 17 8.87 10.59 -6.15
CA ALA A 17 8.62 9.31 -5.50
C ALA A 17 9.93 8.54 -5.38
N VAL A 18 10.27 8.13 -4.15
CA VAL A 18 11.48 7.38 -3.81
C VAL A 18 11.07 6.16 -3.00
N VAL A 19 11.67 5.01 -3.30
CA VAL A 19 11.53 3.80 -2.49
C VAL A 19 12.75 3.62 -1.60
N ASN A 20 12.55 3.28 -0.33
CA ASN A 20 13.61 3.05 0.64
C ASN A 20 13.64 1.57 1.04
N TYR A 21 14.83 0.96 1.02
CA TYR A 21 15.07 -0.43 1.38
C TYR A 21 15.91 -0.56 2.65
N GLY A 22 15.70 -1.66 3.39
CA GLY A 22 16.54 -2.07 4.50
C GLY A 22 17.95 -2.44 4.04
N THR A 23 18.93 -2.35 4.94
CA THR A 23 20.33 -2.73 4.64
C THR A 23 20.59 -4.23 4.73
N GLU A 24 19.83 -4.94 5.56
CA GLU A 24 20.15 -6.33 5.92
C GLU A 24 19.23 -7.37 5.27
N ASP A 25 17.97 -7.02 5.02
CA ASP A 25 16.95 -7.93 4.48
C ASP A 25 16.46 -7.54 3.08
N HIS A 26 16.95 -6.42 2.54
CA HIS A 26 16.53 -5.85 1.24
C HIS A 26 15.02 -5.71 1.08
N MET A 27 14.28 -5.64 2.20
CA MET A 27 12.85 -5.42 2.18
C MET A 27 12.59 -3.92 2.08
N ARG A 28 11.55 -3.56 1.32
CA ARG A 28 11.05 -2.18 1.32
C ARG A 28 10.78 -1.77 2.77
N ARG A 29 11.19 -0.57 3.16
CA ARG A 29 10.93 0.01 4.49
C ARG A 29 9.87 1.08 4.42
N SER A 30 9.95 1.93 3.41
CA SER A 30 8.99 3.00 3.20
C SER A 30 8.99 3.49 1.75
N LEU A 31 7.91 4.19 1.38
CA LEU A 31 7.92 5.11 0.24
C LEU A 31 8.03 6.55 0.75
N THR A 32 8.90 7.33 0.13
CA THR A 32 9.02 8.77 0.33
C THR A 32 8.41 9.49 -0.87
N ILE A 33 7.47 10.39 -0.59
CA ILE A 33 6.84 11.26 -1.57
C ILE A 33 7.17 12.72 -1.20
N LEU A 34 7.70 13.48 -2.15
CA LEU A 34 7.85 14.93 -2.01
C LEU A 34 6.77 15.60 -2.84
N ALA A 35 5.88 16.36 -2.22
CA ALA A 35 4.79 17.07 -2.88
C ALA A 35 4.33 18.26 -2.03
N ASP A 36 3.88 19.34 -2.68
CA ASP A 36 3.42 20.59 -2.02
C ASP A 36 4.39 21.11 -0.93
N GLY A 37 5.69 20.95 -1.15
CA GLY A 37 6.75 21.41 -0.25
C GLY A 37 6.93 20.56 1.02
N LYS A 38 6.28 19.40 1.12
CA LYS A 38 6.38 18.48 2.24
C LYS A 38 7.04 17.16 1.84
N LYS A 39 7.72 16.54 2.80
CA LYS A 39 8.18 15.16 2.73
C LYS A 39 7.16 14.26 3.42
N ILE A 40 6.60 13.31 2.69
CA ILE A 40 5.63 12.33 3.17
C ILE A 40 6.32 10.97 3.13
N ASP A 41 6.58 10.36 4.29
CA ASP A 41 7.06 8.97 4.34
C ASP A 41 5.94 8.04 4.80
N ILE A 42 5.76 6.94 4.07
CA ILE A 42 4.77 5.90 4.37
C ILE A 42 5.50 4.60 4.65
N GLY A 43 5.44 4.12 5.89
CA GLY A 43 6.03 2.85 6.31
C GLY A 43 5.18 1.65 5.91
N ASN A 44 5.78 0.45 5.91
CA ASN A 44 5.05 -0.80 5.67
C ASN A 44 4.00 -1.12 6.75
N ASP A 45 4.13 -0.50 7.93
CA ASP A 45 3.18 -0.59 9.05
C ASP A 45 2.09 0.48 8.99
N TYR A 46 1.89 1.08 7.81
CA TYR A 46 0.90 2.13 7.52
C TYR A 46 1.15 3.47 8.21
N LYS A 47 2.19 3.57 9.03
CA LYS A 47 2.52 4.83 9.70
C LYS A 47 2.97 5.85 8.66
N ILE A 48 2.42 7.05 8.81
CA ILE A 48 2.75 8.20 7.96
C ILE A 48 3.56 9.17 8.79
N THR A 49 4.58 9.77 8.17
CA THR A 49 5.26 10.94 8.72
C THR A 49 5.26 12.08 7.71
N LEU A 50 5.11 13.30 8.21
CA LEU A 50 5.22 14.55 7.48
C LEU A 50 6.43 15.31 8.02
N ASP A 51 7.42 15.55 7.17
CA ASP A 51 8.70 16.16 7.56
C ASP A 51 9.29 15.48 8.81
N ASP A 52 9.30 14.14 8.80
CA ASP A 52 9.80 13.28 9.89
C ASP A 52 8.99 13.33 11.21
N VAL A 53 7.86 14.03 11.23
CA VAL A 53 6.91 14.04 12.36
C VAL A 53 5.76 13.09 12.08
N LYS A 54 5.42 12.24 13.04
CA LYS A 54 4.25 11.34 12.93
C LYS A 54 2.98 12.11 12.60
N ALA A 55 2.18 11.56 11.70
CA ALA A 55 0.88 12.10 11.33
C ALA A 55 -0.12 10.95 11.10
N GLU A 56 -1.39 11.22 11.37
CA GLU A 56 -2.49 10.28 11.15
C GLU A 56 -3.34 10.76 9.97
N SER A 57 -3.84 9.80 9.18
CA SER A 57 -4.76 10.03 8.06
C SER A 57 -6.17 10.31 8.57
N PRO A 58 -6.98 11.12 7.86
CA PRO A 58 -6.66 11.80 6.59
C PRO A 58 -5.85 13.09 6.80
N ILE A 59 -4.96 13.37 5.85
CA ILE A 59 -4.07 14.54 5.86
C ILE A 59 -4.30 15.34 4.58
N GLN A 60 -4.36 16.67 4.71
CA GLN A 60 -4.34 17.57 3.55
C GLN A 60 -3.17 18.56 3.66
N ILE A 61 -2.34 18.61 2.62
CA ILE A 61 -1.18 19.49 2.48
C ILE A 61 -1.33 20.23 1.15
N GLY A 62 -1.74 21.50 1.20
CA GLY A 62 -2.04 22.23 -0.04
C GLY A 62 -3.14 21.50 -0.83
N HIS A 63 -2.77 20.88 -1.94
CA HIS A 63 -3.67 20.08 -2.79
C HIS A 63 -3.39 18.58 -2.75
N THR A 64 -2.41 18.16 -1.97
CA THR A 64 -2.04 16.76 -1.76
C THR A 64 -2.83 16.21 -0.58
N ILE A 65 -3.54 15.13 -0.80
CA ILE A 65 -4.33 14.42 0.21
C ILE A 65 -3.67 13.06 0.45
N VAL A 66 -3.44 12.72 1.72
CA VAL A 66 -2.99 11.39 2.12
C VAL A 66 -4.10 10.72 2.91
N MET A 67 -4.51 9.53 2.47
CA MET A 67 -5.66 8.84 3.06
C MET A 67 -5.44 7.33 3.14
N ARG A 68 -5.88 6.75 4.25
CA ARG A 68 -5.95 5.30 4.47
C ARG A 68 -7.34 4.78 4.09
N GLU A 69 -7.37 3.72 3.29
CA GLU A 69 -8.60 3.03 2.87
C GLU A 69 -8.40 1.52 2.91
N GLY A 70 -8.80 0.87 4.01
CA GLY A 70 -8.68 -0.58 4.17
C GLY A 70 -7.21 -1.01 4.12
N PRO A 71 -6.75 -1.79 3.12
CA PRO A 71 -5.34 -2.16 2.93
C PRO A 71 -4.50 -1.12 2.18
N ASN A 72 -5.12 -0.07 1.63
CA ASN A 72 -4.46 0.90 0.75
C ASN A 72 -4.09 2.21 1.48
N VAL A 73 -2.93 2.78 1.19
CA VAL A 73 -2.64 4.19 1.45
C VAL A 73 -2.58 4.91 0.12
N ARG A 74 -3.31 6.02 0.01
CA ARG A 74 -3.39 6.86 -1.18
C ARG A 74 -2.73 8.20 -0.92
N VAL A 75 -1.98 8.70 -1.91
CA VAL A 75 -1.49 10.07 -1.98
C VAL A 75 -1.99 10.67 -3.28
N ASP A 76 -3.00 11.52 -3.20
CA ASP A 76 -3.68 12.09 -4.36
C ASP A 76 -3.41 13.60 -4.45
N ASN A 77 -2.95 14.09 -5.61
CA ASN A 77 -2.94 15.52 -5.91
C ASN A 77 -3.66 15.76 -7.24
N LYS A 78 -4.98 15.97 -7.15
CA LYS A 78 -5.84 16.15 -8.33
C LYS A 78 -5.48 17.40 -9.14
N LYS A 79 -4.98 18.45 -8.48
CA LYS A 79 -4.60 19.71 -9.14
C LYS A 79 -3.31 19.55 -9.95
N LYS A 80 -2.34 18.81 -9.42
CA LYS A 80 -1.08 18.49 -10.12
C LYS A 80 -1.20 17.25 -10.99
N GLY A 81 -2.29 16.48 -10.89
CA GLY A 81 -2.58 15.35 -11.77
C GLY A 81 -1.69 14.15 -11.52
N PHE A 82 -1.36 13.82 -10.27
CA PHE A 82 -0.70 12.56 -9.91
C PHE A 82 -1.42 11.87 -8.75
N SER A 83 -1.28 10.55 -8.67
CA SER A 83 -1.84 9.68 -7.63
C SER A 83 -0.88 8.53 -7.34
N ILE A 84 -0.62 8.25 -6.06
CA ILE A 84 0.11 7.07 -5.64
C ILE A 84 -0.83 6.22 -4.78
N VAL A 85 -0.92 4.93 -5.08
CA VAL A 85 -1.73 3.98 -4.30
C VAL A 85 -0.86 2.80 -3.94
N CYS A 86 -0.73 2.53 -2.64
CA CYS A 86 0.04 1.40 -2.12
C CYS A 86 -0.85 0.46 -1.31
N ASN A 87 -0.93 -0.80 -1.76
CA ASN A 87 -1.52 -1.91 -1.01
C ASN A 87 -0.39 -2.65 -0.29
N PHE A 88 -0.36 -2.57 1.04
CA PHE A 88 0.74 -3.19 1.79
C PHE A 88 0.48 -4.64 2.17
N ILE A 89 -0.76 -5.14 2.09
CA ILE A 89 -1.04 -6.57 2.27
C ILE A 89 -0.46 -7.38 1.11
N HIS A 90 -0.55 -6.85 -0.11
CA HIS A 90 -0.03 -7.51 -1.32
C HIS A 90 1.26 -6.89 -1.87
N ASN A 91 1.94 -6.07 -1.05
CA ASN A 91 3.20 -5.41 -1.41
C ASN A 91 3.21 -4.68 -2.77
N TYR A 92 2.06 -4.14 -3.18
CA TYR A 92 1.88 -3.49 -4.48
C TYR A 92 1.80 -1.98 -4.34
N CYS A 93 2.43 -1.23 -5.24
CA CYS A 93 2.24 0.22 -5.35
C CYS A 93 2.14 0.63 -6.83
N SER A 94 1.29 1.61 -7.11
CA SER A 94 1.22 2.27 -8.42
C SER A 94 1.39 3.77 -8.30
N LEU A 95 1.98 4.36 -9.34
CA LEU A 95 2.02 5.80 -9.58
C LEU A 95 1.28 6.06 -10.89
N SER A 96 0.24 6.88 -10.82
CA SER A 96 -0.48 7.37 -11.99
C SER A 96 -0.22 8.86 -12.16
N VAL A 97 0.11 9.28 -13.37
CA VAL A 97 0.34 10.68 -13.74
C VAL A 97 -0.53 11.04 -14.94
N SER A 98 -1.02 12.28 -14.97
CA SER A 98 -1.79 12.80 -16.11
C SER A 98 -0.88 13.07 -17.32
N GLY A 99 -1.48 13.25 -18.50
CA GLY A 99 -0.74 13.58 -19.73
C GLY A 99 0.07 14.88 -19.66
N PHE A 100 -0.16 15.74 -18.66
CA PHE A 100 0.69 16.91 -18.39
C PHE A 100 2.17 16.55 -18.20
N TYR A 101 2.45 15.34 -17.72
CA TYR A 101 3.80 14.86 -17.43
C TYR A 101 4.50 14.20 -18.61
N PHE A 102 3.90 14.16 -19.79
CA PHE A 102 4.49 13.54 -20.97
C PHE A 102 5.91 14.07 -21.25
N GLY A 103 6.90 13.19 -21.22
CA GLY A 103 8.32 13.50 -21.40
C GLY A 103 8.94 14.37 -20.29
N LYS A 104 8.27 14.54 -19.15
CA LYS A 104 8.75 15.37 -18.01
C LYS A 104 9.26 14.55 -16.84
N THR A 105 8.90 13.28 -16.76
CA THR A 105 9.33 12.41 -15.67
C THR A 105 10.62 11.68 -16.02
N ALA A 106 11.40 11.31 -15.01
CA ALA A 106 12.46 10.32 -15.14
C ALA A 106 12.66 9.58 -13.80
N GLY A 107 13.28 8.41 -13.86
CA GLY A 107 13.49 7.51 -12.72
C GLY A 107 13.45 6.05 -13.19
N LEU A 108 13.32 5.12 -12.24
CA LEU A 108 13.14 3.69 -12.54
C LEU A 108 11.88 3.39 -13.38
N PHE A 109 10.88 4.27 -13.38
CA PHE A 109 9.68 4.15 -14.22
C PHE A 109 9.84 4.77 -15.62
N GLY A 110 11.07 5.11 -16.03
CA GLY A 110 11.36 5.63 -17.37
C GLY A 110 10.91 7.09 -17.57
N THR A 111 10.77 7.50 -18.83
CA THR A 111 10.61 8.93 -19.19
C THR A 111 9.21 9.36 -19.59
N TYR A 112 8.25 8.43 -19.62
CA TYR A 112 6.84 8.67 -19.98
C TYR A 112 6.69 9.46 -21.30
N ASN A 113 7.37 9.00 -22.36
CA ASN A 113 7.41 9.65 -23.67
C ASN A 113 6.91 8.75 -24.82
N TYR A 114 6.30 7.59 -24.52
CA TYR A 114 5.89 6.55 -25.49
C TYR A 114 7.04 5.91 -26.30
N GLU A 115 8.29 6.03 -25.85
CA GLU A 115 9.45 5.41 -26.50
C GLU A 115 10.09 4.37 -25.55
N PRO A 116 9.65 3.09 -25.58
CA PRO A 116 10.13 2.06 -24.64
C PRO A 116 11.63 1.81 -24.71
N GLU A 117 12.23 2.03 -25.87
CA GLU A 117 13.67 1.96 -26.12
C GLU A 117 14.49 3.03 -25.38
N LEU A 118 13.82 4.02 -24.79
CA LEU A 118 14.41 5.06 -23.95
C LEU A 118 14.13 4.87 -22.45
N ASP A 119 13.40 3.82 -22.05
CA ASP A 119 13.03 3.65 -20.64
C ASP A 119 14.23 3.30 -19.75
N TRP A 120 15.28 2.67 -20.31
CA TRP A 120 16.52 2.34 -19.59
C TRP A 120 17.56 3.46 -19.67
N MET A 121 17.10 4.70 -19.60
CA MET A 121 17.96 5.89 -19.60
C MET A 121 18.43 6.23 -18.19
N THR A 122 19.74 6.35 -18.02
CA THR A 122 20.37 6.79 -16.76
C THR A 122 20.20 8.30 -16.54
N PRO A 123 20.43 8.84 -15.32
CA PRO A 123 20.42 10.28 -15.09
C PRO A 123 21.39 11.07 -15.97
N GLY A 124 22.48 10.44 -16.41
CA GLY A 124 23.48 10.99 -17.33
C GLY A 124 23.02 11.04 -18.79
N ARG A 125 21.78 10.62 -19.09
CA ARG A 125 21.22 10.49 -20.46
C ARG A 125 21.95 9.48 -21.33
N HIS A 126 22.51 8.45 -20.71
CA HIS A 126 23.05 7.29 -21.41
C HIS A 126 22.05 6.15 -21.33
N LEU A 127 21.82 5.46 -22.45
CA LEU A 127 21.10 4.20 -22.48
C LEU A 127 22.04 3.08 -22.06
N VAL A 128 21.52 2.18 -21.23
CA VAL A 128 22.21 0.96 -20.81
C VAL A 128 21.39 -0.25 -21.24
N ASP A 129 22.04 -1.39 -21.39
CA ASP A 129 21.45 -2.65 -21.86
C ASP A 129 21.30 -3.70 -20.74
N ASP A 130 21.63 -3.33 -19.50
CA ASP A 130 21.46 -4.18 -18.32
C ASP A 130 20.67 -3.47 -17.20
N ILE A 131 19.76 -4.23 -16.59
CA ILE A 131 18.83 -3.72 -15.56
C ILE A 131 19.54 -3.30 -14.27
N GLU A 132 20.68 -3.92 -13.96
CA GLU A 132 21.42 -3.69 -12.72
C GLU A 132 22.12 -2.34 -12.75
N THR A 133 22.84 -2.04 -13.84
CA THR A 133 23.45 -0.72 -14.08
C THR A 133 22.37 0.35 -14.17
N PHE A 134 21.25 0.07 -14.86
CA PHE A 134 20.12 0.98 -14.92
C PHE A 134 19.60 1.31 -13.51
N ALA A 135 19.26 0.30 -12.72
CA ALA A 135 18.69 0.50 -11.39
C ALA A 135 19.65 1.21 -10.44
N SER A 136 20.91 0.79 -10.44
CA SER A 136 21.98 1.39 -9.62
C SER A 136 22.24 2.86 -9.98
N SER A 137 22.05 3.23 -11.26
CA SER A 137 22.22 4.63 -11.69
C SER A 137 21.19 5.59 -11.07
N TRP A 138 20.05 5.07 -10.61
CA TRP A 138 18.96 5.83 -10.00
C TRP A 138 18.96 5.79 -8.46
N GLU A 139 20.05 5.32 -7.84
CA GLU A 139 20.23 5.37 -6.39
C GLU A 139 20.32 6.82 -5.89
N VAL A 140 19.68 7.10 -4.75
CA VAL A 140 19.62 8.42 -4.11
C VAL A 140 20.47 8.43 -2.84
N GLY A 141 21.48 9.30 -2.80
CA GLY A 141 22.41 9.43 -1.68
C GLY A 141 23.71 8.69 -1.93
N HIS A 142 24.67 9.38 -2.55
CA HIS A 142 25.93 8.79 -3.01
C HIS A 142 26.76 8.13 -1.88
N GLY A 143 27.09 6.85 -2.06
CA GLY A 143 28.37 6.26 -1.61
C GLY A 143 28.46 5.62 -0.23
N VAL A 144 27.40 5.59 0.59
CA VAL A 144 27.47 4.97 1.94
C VAL A 144 26.73 3.62 2.03
N CYS A 145 25.85 3.30 1.07
CA CYS A 145 25.05 2.07 1.05
C CYS A 145 24.78 1.54 -0.37
N GLN A 146 25.77 1.58 -1.26
CA GLN A 146 25.66 0.90 -2.55
C GLN A 146 25.60 -0.61 -2.31
N SER A 147 24.47 -1.23 -2.57
CA SER A 147 24.39 -2.68 -2.63
C SER A 147 25.09 -3.12 -3.92
N THR A 148 26.10 -3.97 -3.78
CA THR A 148 26.82 -4.55 -4.91
C THR A 148 26.30 -5.93 -5.29
N GLU A 149 25.18 -6.35 -4.70
CA GLU A 149 24.61 -7.68 -4.87
C GLU A 149 23.27 -7.58 -5.60
N ASN A 150 23.14 -8.37 -6.65
CA ASN A 150 21.92 -8.52 -7.41
C ASN A 150 21.08 -9.67 -6.82
N TYR A 151 19.99 -9.32 -6.14
CA TYR A 151 19.05 -10.27 -5.54
C TYR A 151 17.91 -10.68 -6.49
N ALA A 152 17.97 -10.30 -7.77
CA ALA A 152 16.95 -10.69 -8.72
C ALA A 152 16.98 -12.20 -8.94
N THR A 153 15.87 -12.86 -8.66
CA THR A 153 15.69 -14.28 -8.97
C THR A 153 15.41 -14.43 -10.45
N LEU A 154 15.95 -15.48 -11.06
CA LEU A 154 15.59 -15.86 -12.43
C LEU A 154 14.33 -16.72 -12.44
N PRO A 155 13.48 -16.60 -13.47
CA PRO A 155 12.29 -17.44 -13.58
C PRO A 155 12.67 -18.92 -13.65
N THR A 156 11.87 -19.77 -13.02
CA THR A 156 12.07 -21.22 -13.01
C THR A 156 11.29 -21.94 -14.13
N ASN A 157 11.83 -23.08 -14.58
CA ASN A 157 11.14 -24.02 -15.45
C ASN A 157 10.39 -25.11 -14.67
N ASP A 158 10.29 -24.99 -13.34
CA ASP A 158 9.53 -25.92 -12.51
C ASP A 158 8.06 -25.97 -12.97
N TYR A 159 7.62 -27.19 -13.32
CA TYR A 159 6.26 -27.41 -13.84
C TYR A 159 5.16 -27.04 -12.82
N ARG A 160 5.37 -27.23 -11.52
CA ARG A 160 4.40 -26.90 -10.48
C ARG A 160 4.24 -25.39 -10.36
N VAL A 161 5.35 -24.64 -10.35
CA VAL A 161 5.35 -23.17 -10.34
C VAL A 161 4.65 -22.63 -11.58
N GLN A 162 5.06 -23.09 -12.77
CA GLN A 162 4.43 -22.75 -14.04
C GLN A 162 2.94 -23.04 -14.02
N ARG A 163 2.52 -24.21 -13.55
CA ARG A 163 1.11 -24.60 -13.48
C ARG A 163 0.29 -23.66 -12.58
N LYS A 164 0.83 -23.26 -11.42
CA LYS A 164 0.16 -22.32 -10.50
C LYS A 164 -0.04 -20.96 -11.17
N CYS A 165 1.02 -20.36 -11.69
CA CYS A 165 0.94 -19.05 -12.34
C CYS A 165 0.03 -19.04 -13.57
N ARG A 166 0.12 -20.06 -14.43
CA ARG A 166 -0.75 -20.18 -15.62
C ARG A 166 -2.22 -20.35 -15.27
N ALA A 167 -2.54 -20.91 -14.11
CA ALA A 167 -3.93 -21.01 -13.65
C ALA A 167 -4.59 -19.63 -13.52
N LEU A 168 -3.85 -18.62 -13.06
CA LEU A 168 -4.33 -17.24 -12.93
C LEU A 168 -4.17 -16.43 -14.22
N PHE A 169 -3.11 -16.63 -15.00
CA PHE A 169 -2.76 -15.72 -16.10
C PHE A 169 -2.98 -16.25 -17.52
N GLU A 170 -3.32 -17.53 -17.69
CA GLU A 170 -3.55 -18.11 -19.03
C GLU A 170 -4.85 -18.90 -19.17
N LYS A 171 -5.29 -19.59 -18.11
CA LYS A 171 -6.42 -20.53 -18.21
C LYS A 171 -7.75 -19.81 -18.43
N SER A 172 -8.63 -20.43 -19.21
CA SER A 172 -10.00 -19.94 -19.44
C SER A 172 -10.86 -19.92 -18.18
N THR A 173 -10.47 -20.69 -17.16
CA THR A 173 -11.12 -20.79 -15.86
C THR A 173 -10.62 -19.75 -14.85
N SER A 174 -9.65 -18.91 -15.22
CA SER A 174 -9.09 -17.88 -14.35
C SER A 174 -10.15 -16.86 -13.93
N GLU A 175 -10.08 -16.41 -12.68
CA GLU A 175 -10.83 -15.27 -12.13
C GLU A 175 -10.57 -13.98 -12.92
N PHE A 176 -9.40 -13.89 -13.56
CA PHE A 176 -8.97 -12.74 -14.36
C PHE A 176 -9.30 -12.86 -15.86
N ARG A 177 -9.98 -13.93 -16.27
CA ARG A 177 -10.23 -14.24 -17.69
C ARG A 177 -10.86 -13.10 -18.47
N ALA A 178 -11.74 -12.31 -17.83
CA ALA A 178 -12.42 -11.18 -18.45
C ALA A 178 -11.46 -10.06 -18.88
N CYS A 179 -10.29 -9.94 -18.23
CA CYS A 179 -9.32 -8.89 -18.48
C CYS A 179 -8.24 -9.23 -19.51
N PHE A 180 -8.02 -10.53 -19.82
CA PHE A 180 -6.95 -10.97 -20.73
C PHE A 180 -6.98 -10.31 -22.12
N LYS A 181 -8.13 -9.79 -22.55
CA LYS A 181 -8.26 -9.09 -23.84
C LYS A 181 -7.88 -7.62 -23.79
N GLN A 182 -7.89 -7.02 -22.61
CA GLN A 182 -7.62 -5.60 -22.40
C GLN A 182 -6.21 -5.38 -21.89
N VAL A 183 -5.75 -6.22 -20.96
CA VAL A 183 -4.40 -6.17 -20.39
C VAL A 183 -3.68 -7.47 -20.72
N ASN A 184 -2.53 -7.40 -21.37
CA ASN A 184 -1.73 -8.59 -21.68
C ASN A 184 -1.21 -9.23 -20.38
N PRO A 185 -1.59 -10.49 -20.06
CA PRO A 185 -1.19 -11.13 -18.81
C PRO A 185 0.26 -11.63 -18.81
N GLU A 186 0.97 -11.61 -19.95
CA GLU A 186 2.30 -12.22 -20.10
C GLU A 186 3.34 -11.66 -19.11
N THR A 187 3.39 -10.34 -18.91
CA THR A 187 4.30 -9.72 -17.94
C THR A 187 4.03 -10.21 -16.52
N TYR A 188 2.76 -10.30 -16.14
CA TYR A 188 2.33 -10.74 -14.81
C TYR A 188 2.54 -12.23 -14.59
N LEU A 189 2.38 -13.05 -15.63
CA LEU A 189 2.76 -14.46 -15.62
C LEU A 189 4.26 -14.63 -15.35
N LYS A 190 5.10 -13.84 -16.04
CA LYS A 190 6.56 -13.86 -15.82
C LYS A 190 6.93 -13.39 -14.42
N MET A 191 6.29 -12.34 -13.92
CA MET A 191 6.44 -11.90 -12.52
C MET A 191 6.11 -13.02 -11.55
N CYS A 192 4.92 -13.62 -11.67
CA CYS A 192 4.51 -14.74 -10.82
C CYS A 192 5.51 -15.90 -10.80
N VAL A 193 5.99 -16.34 -11.97
CA VAL A 193 6.97 -17.45 -12.04
C VAL A 193 8.28 -17.08 -11.39
N THR A 194 8.68 -15.81 -11.47
CA THR A 194 9.89 -15.29 -10.84
C THR A 194 9.74 -15.21 -9.33
N ASP A 195 8.63 -14.68 -8.85
CA ASP A 195 8.33 -14.53 -7.42
C ASP A 195 8.24 -15.89 -6.73
N LEU A 196 7.56 -16.86 -7.34
CA LEU A 196 7.47 -18.23 -6.81
C LEU A 196 8.81 -18.97 -6.86
N ALA A 197 9.73 -18.60 -7.75
CA ALA A 197 11.07 -19.19 -7.77
C ALA A 197 11.96 -18.67 -6.63
N ALA A 198 11.61 -17.54 -6.02
CA ALA A 198 12.40 -16.87 -5.00
C ALA A 198 12.06 -17.36 -3.57
N VAL A 199 10.98 -18.13 -3.41
CA VAL A 199 10.44 -18.52 -2.10
C VAL A 199 10.29 -20.04 -1.99
N MET A 200 10.04 -20.53 -0.76
CA MET A 200 9.77 -21.95 -0.52
C MET A 200 8.34 -22.33 -0.94
N GLU A 201 8.09 -23.63 -1.18
CA GLU A 201 6.78 -24.11 -1.67
C GLU A 201 5.60 -23.72 -0.74
N ASP A 202 5.85 -23.62 0.57
CA ASP A 202 4.87 -23.22 1.57
C ASP A 202 4.46 -21.73 1.46
N ASP A 203 5.31 -20.88 0.89
CA ASP A 203 5.08 -19.44 0.72
C ASP A 203 4.51 -19.09 -0.67
N HIS A 204 4.36 -20.09 -1.56
CA HIS A 204 3.88 -19.87 -2.93
C HIS A 204 2.51 -19.17 -2.99
N GLU A 205 1.63 -19.46 -2.03
CA GLU A 205 0.28 -18.88 -2.00
C GLU A 205 0.28 -17.40 -1.60
N ASP A 206 1.29 -16.93 -0.87
CA ASP A 206 1.41 -15.50 -0.54
C ASP A 206 2.14 -14.76 -1.68
N ALA A 207 3.22 -15.35 -2.21
CA ALA A 207 3.97 -14.79 -3.32
C ALA A 207 3.12 -14.60 -4.60
N ILE A 208 2.23 -15.54 -4.91
CA ILE A 208 1.35 -15.42 -6.09
C ILE A 208 0.41 -14.20 -5.99
N CYS A 209 0.03 -13.82 -4.77
CA CYS A 209 -0.93 -12.75 -4.53
C CYS A 209 -0.38 -11.35 -4.81
N GLU A 210 0.94 -11.16 -4.78
CA GLU A 210 1.56 -9.88 -5.18
C GLU A 210 1.34 -9.63 -6.68
N SER A 211 1.71 -10.59 -7.53
CA SER A 211 1.49 -10.51 -8.98
C SER A 211 -0.01 -10.44 -9.34
N ALA A 212 -0.86 -11.17 -8.60
CA ALA A 212 -2.30 -11.12 -8.77
C ALA A 212 -2.88 -9.75 -8.42
N ALA A 213 -2.40 -9.10 -7.36
CA ALA A 213 -2.86 -7.78 -6.94
C ALA A 213 -2.47 -6.71 -7.96
N ALA A 214 -1.27 -6.81 -8.54
CA ALA A 214 -0.83 -5.93 -9.60
C ALA A 214 -1.72 -6.06 -10.86
N TYR A 215 -2.02 -7.28 -11.30
CA TYR A 215 -2.90 -7.50 -12.46
C TYR A 215 -4.33 -7.05 -12.16
N PHE A 216 -4.86 -7.37 -10.98
CA PHE A 216 -6.17 -6.93 -10.53
C PHE A 216 -6.30 -5.40 -10.55
N ALA A 217 -5.28 -4.69 -10.06
CA ALA A 217 -5.26 -3.23 -10.06
C ALA A 217 -5.27 -2.64 -11.47
N GLU A 218 -4.45 -3.18 -12.39
CA GLU A 218 -4.39 -2.74 -13.80
C GLU A 218 -5.71 -2.99 -14.53
N CYS A 219 -6.30 -4.17 -14.35
CA CYS A 219 -7.60 -4.47 -14.93
C CYS A 219 -8.72 -3.57 -14.38
N LYS A 220 -8.62 -3.20 -13.09
CA LYS A 220 -9.56 -2.28 -12.47
C LYS A 220 -9.41 -0.85 -13.02
N SER A 221 -8.20 -0.39 -13.35
CA SER A 221 -8.02 0.90 -14.02
C SER A 221 -8.61 0.92 -15.44
N GLU A 222 -8.66 -0.24 -16.09
CA GLU A 222 -9.38 -0.42 -17.37
C GLU A 222 -10.91 -0.56 -17.20
N GLY A 223 -11.43 -0.42 -15.97
CA GLY A 223 -12.86 -0.47 -15.68
C GLY A 223 -13.46 -1.88 -15.74
N ILE A 224 -12.63 -2.93 -15.71
CA ILE A 224 -13.09 -4.32 -15.79
C ILE A 224 -13.45 -4.81 -14.39
N PRO A 225 -14.71 -5.21 -14.13
CA PRO A 225 -15.10 -5.76 -12.85
C PRO A 225 -14.50 -7.16 -12.69
N LEU A 226 -13.57 -7.30 -11.74
CA LEU A 226 -12.95 -8.56 -11.36
C LEU A 226 -13.13 -8.81 -9.87
N GLN A 227 -12.84 -10.05 -9.46
CA GLN A 227 -12.66 -10.41 -8.06
C GLN A 227 -11.21 -10.82 -7.85
N MET A 228 -10.65 -10.47 -6.70
CA MET A 228 -9.34 -10.98 -6.30
C MET A 228 -9.49 -12.50 -6.02
N PRO A 229 -8.49 -13.34 -6.33
CA PRO A 229 -8.56 -14.75 -5.99
C PRO A 229 -8.79 -14.95 -4.49
N LYS A 230 -9.72 -15.83 -4.12
CA LYS A 230 -10.19 -15.99 -2.73
C LYS A 230 -9.06 -16.30 -1.73
N HIS A 231 -8.04 -17.04 -2.18
CA HIS A 231 -6.88 -17.39 -1.36
C HIS A 231 -6.00 -16.18 -1.03
N CYS A 232 -6.06 -15.11 -1.83
CA CYS A 232 -5.36 -13.85 -1.56
C CYS A 232 -6.11 -12.95 -0.59
N ILE A 233 -7.41 -13.14 -0.40
CA ILE A 233 -8.17 -12.39 0.60
C ILE A 233 -8.12 -13.18 1.91
N LYS A 234 -7.21 -12.79 2.81
CA LYS A 234 -7.01 -13.42 4.12
C LYS A 234 -7.35 -12.45 5.25
N CYS A 235 -8.01 -12.96 6.29
CA CYS A 235 -8.21 -12.27 7.56
C CYS A 235 -7.59 -13.10 8.68
N GLU A 236 -6.85 -12.46 9.58
CA GLU A 236 -6.30 -13.11 10.78
C GLU A 236 -7.41 -13.32 11.82
N LYS A 237 -7.43 -14.50 12.43
CA LYS A 237 -8.30 -14.87 13.55
C LYS A 237 -7.61 -14.58 14.87
N GLN A 238 -8.39 -14.59 15.96
CA GLN A 238 -7.87 -14.35 17.32
C GLN A 238 -6.80 -15.38 17.77
N ASP A 239 -6.80 -16.58 17.20
CA ASP A 239 -5.82 -17.62 17.48
C ASP A 239 -4.54 -17.52 16.64
N GLY A 240 -4.40 -16.46 15.82
CA GLY A 240 -3.29 -16.24 14.89
C GLY A 240 -3.38 -17.04 13.60
N THR A 241 -4.46 -17.82 13.39
CA THR A 241 -4.68 -18.53 12.13
C THR A 241 -5.43 -17.65 11.13
N PHE A 242 -5.37 -17.96 9.83
CA PHE A 242 -6.05 -17.15 8.80
C PHE A 242 -7.36 -17.80 8.34
N MET A 243 -8.31 -16.95 7.94
CA MET A 243 -9.48 -17.33 7.13
C MET A 243 -9.32 -16.77 5.73
N THR A 244 -9.72 -17.55 4.73
CA THR A 244 -9.86 -17.06 3.36
C THR A 244 -11.29 -16.64 3.05
N GLU A 245 -11.47 -15.84 2.01
CA GLU A 245 -12.79 -15.40 1.60
C GLU A 245 -13.75 -16.58 1.35
N GLY A 246 -14.95 -16.48 1.93
CA GLY A 246 -16.01 -17.50 1.83
C GLY A 246 -15.91 -18.62 2.86
N GLN A 247 -14.85 -18.67 3.68
CA GLN A 247 -14.83 -19.52 4.86
C GLN A 247 -15.71 -18.92 5.96
N ALA A 248 -16.39 -19.79 6.72
CA ALA A 248 -17.18 -19.40 7.87
C ALA A 248 -16.70 -20.19 9.10
N ILE A 249 -16.59 -19.50 10.23
CA ILE A 249 -16.34 -20.10 11.54
C ILE A 249 -17.60 -19.98 12.40
N GLN A 250 -17.91 -21.05 13.12
CA GLN A 250 -18.95 -21.03 14.12
C GLN A 250 -18.30 -20.88 15.49
N TYR A 251 -18.54 -19.75 16.14
CA TYR A 251 -18.15 -19.57 17.53
C TYR A 251 -19.11 -20.36 18.43
N PRO A 252 -18.62 -21.24 19.31
CA PRO A 252 -19.48 -21.92 20.28
C PRO A 252 -20.19 -20.86 21.15
N ARG A 253 -21.51 -20.95 21.30
CA ARG A 253 -22.28 -20.02 22.15
C ARG A 253 -21.81 -20.00 23.61
N ASP A 254 -21.14 -21.06 24.06
CA ASP A 254 -20.62 -21.21 25.43
C ASP A 254 -19.21 -20.63 25.61
N GLY A 255 -18.56 -20.17 24.54
CA GLY A 255 -17.32 -19.40 24.63
C GLY A 255 -17.63 -17.97 25.07
N ALA A 256 -17.04 -17.53 26.19
CA ALA A 256 -17.11 -16.12 26.57
C ALA A 256 -16.41 -15.28 25.48
N VAL A 257 -17.18 -14.46 24.76
CA VAL A 257 -16.62 -13.45 23.87
C VAL A 257 -15.80 -12.48 24.73
N THR A 258 -14.49 -12.44 24.50
CA THR A 258 -13.56 -11.58 25.26
C THR A 258 -13.05 -10.39 24.46
N ALA A 259 -13.57 -10.18 23.25
CA ALA A 259 -13.21 -9.08 22.37
C ALA A 259 -14.38 -8.12 22.14
N ALA A 260 -14.10 -6.84 21.99
CA ALA A 260 -15.09 -5.82 21.67
C ALA A 260 -14.48 -4.72 20.80
N ASP A 261 -15.21 -4.30 19.77
CA ASP A 261 -14.87 -3.12 18.97
C ASP A 261 -15.79 -1.96 19.36
N VAL A 262 -15.19 -0.81 19.65
CA VAL A 262 -15.88 0.43 20.02
C VAL A 262 -15.64 1.47 18.92
N VAL A 263 -16.70 1.83 18.20
CA VAL A 263 -16.62 2.83 17.14
C VAL A 263 -17.19 4.16 17.65
N PHE A 264 -16.34 5.19 17.70
CA PHE A 264 -16.79 6.56 17.90
C PHE A 264 -17.18 7.18 16.57
N LEU A 265 -18.42 7.63 16.47
CA LEU A 265 -18.90 8.42 15.34
C LEU A 265 -18.95 9.89 15.76
N ILE A 266 -18.13 10.73 15.13
CA ILE A 266 -17.88 12.12 15.54
C ILE A 266 -18.25 13.08 14.41
N GLU A 267 -18.98 14.14 14.74
CA GLU A 267 -19.15 15.28 13.84
C GLU A 267 -18.09 16.34 14.14
N GLU A 268 -17.22 16.64 13.18
CA GLU A 268 -16.04 17.51 13.33
C GLU A 268 -16.32 18.99 13.07
N LYS A 269 -17.58 19.40 13.13
CA LYS A 269 -17.93 20.82 13.07
C LYS A 269 -17.21 21.61 14.16
N HIS A 270 -16.90 22.87 13.85
CA HIS A 270 -16.21 23.78 14.76
C HIS A 270 -16.85 23.87 16.16
N CYS A 271 -18.20 23.78 16.26
CA CYS A 271 -18.92 23.80 17.53
C CYS A 271 -18.63 22.59 18.45
N ASN A 272 -18.11 21.49 17.90
CA ASN A 272 -17.78 20.26 18.63
C ASN A 272 -16.29 20.13 18.96
N LYS A 273 -15.43 21.06 18.52
CA LYS A 273 -13.97 20.97 18.72
C LYS A 273 -13.56 20.72 20.18
N ASP A 274 -14.24 21.36 21.12
CA ASP A 274 -14.00 21.18 22.56
C ASP A 274 -14.60 19.89 23.15
N ARG A 275 -15.42 19.16 22.41
CA ARG A 275 -16.04 17.91 22.88
C ARG A 275 -15.12 16.70 22.65
N VAL A 276 -14.29 16.76 21.62
CA VAL A 276 -13.36 15.69 21.23
C VAL A 276 -12.40 15.33 22.37
N LYS A 277 -11.95 16.31 23.17
CA LYS A 277 -11.08 16.10 24.34
C LYS A 277 -11.67 15.22 25.45
N TYR A 278 -12.98 14.96 25.44
CA TYR A 278 -13.62 14.06 26.42
C TYR A 278 -13.68 12.62 25.95
N LEU A 279 -13.37 12.35 24.67
CA LEU A 279 -13.49 11.01 24.09
C LEU A 279 -12.51 10.04 24.72
N SER A 280 -11.26 10.43 24.97
CA SER A 280 -10.28 9.57 25.65
C SER A 280 -10.76 9.17 27.05
N LYS A 281 -11.37 10.11 27.78
CA LYS A 281 -11.94 9.84 29.11
C LYS A 281 -13.16 8.92 29.03
N MET A 282 -14.01 9.12 28.03
CA MET A 282 -15.17 8.25 27.78
C MET A 282 -14.72 6.83 27.41
N ALA A 283 -13.74 6.73 26.52
CA ALA A 283 -13.12 5.48 26.08
C ALA A 283 -12.51 4.72 27.26
N GLN A 284 -11.82 5.42 28.18
CA GLN A 284 -11.32 4.82 29.42
C GLN A 284 -12.46 4.25 30.29
N GLY A 285 -13.57 4.98 30.46
CA GLY A 285 -14.71 4.46 31.21
C GLY A 285 -15.36 3.23 30.56
N ILE A 286 -15.39 3.20 29.21
CA ILE A 286 -15.85 2.05 28.43
C ILE A 286 -14.89 0.86 28.61
N GLU A 287 -13.57 1.10 28.52
CA GLU A 287 -12.51 0.10 28.73
C GLU A 287 -12.67 -0.56 30.11
N ASP A 288 -12.79 0.25 31.16
CA ASP A 288 -12.93 -0.21 32.54
C ASP A 288 -14.20 -1.07 32.70
N SER A 289 -15.32 -0.66 32.09
CA SER A 289 -16.56 -1.42 32.13
C SER A 289 -16.47 -2.75 31.38
N PHE A 290 -15.78 -2.80 30.23
CA PHE A 290 -15.59 -4.03 29.48
C PHE A 290 -14.64 -4.98 30.22
N ARG A 291 -13.53 -4.47 30.78
CA ARG A 291 -12.59 -5.26 31.57
C ARG A 291 -13.24 -5.88 32.81
N GLN A 292 -14.13 -5.15 33.50
CA GLN A 292 -14.92 -5.68 34.63
C GLN A 292 -15.82 -6.86 34.21
N LYS A 293 -16.27 -6.89 32.95
CA LYS A 293 -17.07 -7.98 32.38
C LYS A 293 -16.23 -9.12 31.79
N GLY A 294 -14.90 -9.06 31.91
CA GLY A 294 -13.99 -10.12 31.45
C GLY A 294 -13.49 -9.96 30.01
N TYR A 295 -13.78 -8.85 29.33
CA TYR A 295 -13.20 -8.53 28.02
C TYR A 295 -11.72 -8.18 28.16
N ARG A 296 -10.93 -8.54 27.16
CA ARG A 296 -9.46 -8.43 27.15
C ARG A 296 -8.94 -7.73 25.91
N ASP A 297 -9.58 -7.95 24.76
CA ASP A 297 -9.21 -7.37 23.48
C ASP A 297 -10.23 -6.31 23.07
N ILE A 298 -10.00 -5.08 23.50
CA ILE A 298 -10.90 -3.96 23.25
C ILE A 298 -10.19 -3.01 22.28
N ARG A 299 -10.80 -2.80 21.12
CA ARG A 299 -10.28 -1.93 20.07
C ARG A 299 -11.20 -0.74 19.85
N TYR A 300 -10.60 0.37 19.47
CA TYR A 300 -11.27 1.63 19.24
C TYR A 300 -11.05 2.07 17.79
N SER A 301 -12.09 2.65 17.20
CA SER A 301 -12.05 3.31 15.89
C SER A 301 -12.73 4.66 15.97
N VAL A 302 -12.25 5.61 15.16
CA VAL A 302 -12.81 6.95 15.06
C VAL A 302 -13.27 7.16 13.63
N VAL A 303 -14.59 7.24 13.45
CA VAL A 303 -15.24 7.61 12.19
C VAL A 303 -15.75 9.04 12.34
N ALA A 304 -15.30 9.93 11.47
CA ALA A 304 -15.58 11.34 11.53
C ALA A 304 -16.28 11.84 10.27
N PHE A 305 -17.03 12.93 10.37
CA PHE A 305 -17.72 13.57 9.25
C PHE A 305 -18.06 15.03 9.56
N GLY A 306 -18.44 15.79 8.52
CA GLY A 306 -19.02 17.13 8.68
C GLY A 306 -18.04 18.21 9.14
N GLY A 307 -16.73 17.94 9.05
CA GLY A 307 -15.67 18.93 9.20
C GLY A 307 -15.48 19.78 7.94
N ASP A 308 -14.31 20.41 7.83
CA ASP A 308 -13.93 21.25 6.69
C ASP A 308 -13.05 20.48 5.69
N GLU A 309 -13.11 20.86 4.41
CA GLU A 309 -12.28 20.31 3.34
C GLU A 309 -12.29 18.77 3.27
N ILE A 310 -11.15 18.10 3.45
CA ILE A 310 -11.06 16.63 3.43
C ILE A 310 -11.90 15.96 4.53
N HIS A 311 -12.23 16.68 5.60
CA HIS A 311 -13.01 16.18 6.73
C HIS A 311 -14.54 16.34 6.55
N ALA A 312 -14.99 16.91 5.44
CA ALA A 312 -16.42 17.12 5.19
C ALA A 312 -17.19 15.81 5.00
N GLU A 313 -16.64 14.90 4.19
CA GLU A 313 -17.22 13.58 3.93
C GLU A 313 -16.87 12.59 5.06
N PRO A 314 -17.64 11.49 5.22
CA PRO A 314 -17.32 10.44 6.18
C PRO A 314 -15.93 9.83 5.92
N HIS A 315 -15.10 9.77 6.96
CA HIS A 315 -13.74 9.25 6.90
C HIS A 315 -13.35 8.57 8.22
N VAL A 316 -12.27 7.79 8.17
CA VAL A 316 -11.71 7.11 9.35
C VAL A 316 -10.39 7.77 9.71
N HIS A 317 -10.24 8.15 10.97
CA HIS A 317 -8.95 8.59 11.50
C HIS A 317 -8.08 7.38 11.84
N THR A 318 -6.83 7.40 11.40
CA THR A 318 -5.87 6.38 11.80
C THR A 318 -5.32 6.64 13.20
N MET A 319 -4.88 5.57 13.87
CA MET A 319 -4.18 5.61 15.14
C MET A 319 -2.95 4.72 15.08
N ASP A 320 -1.76 5.31 15.18
CA ASP A 320 -0.48 4.66 14.89
C ASP A 320 -0.50 3.95 13.51
N GLY A 321 -1.15 4.56 12.51
CA GLY A 321 -1.28 4.04 11.14
C GLY A 321 -2.43 3.05 10.90
N TRP A 322 -3.14 2.61 11.94
CA TRP A 322 -4.23 1.63 11.83
C TRP A 322 -5.61 2.30 11.95
N GLU A 323 -6.62 1.77 11.25
CA GLU A 323 -8.02 2.25 11.36
C GLU A 323 -8.69 1.87 12.70
N SER A 324 -8.09 0.93 13.44
CA SER A 324 -8.50 0.55 14.78
C SER A 324 -7.33 0.10 15.64
N GLY A 325 -7.37 0.40 16.93
CA GLY A 325 -6.26 0.12 17.85
C GLY A 325 -6.67 0.09 19.32
N PRO A 326 -5.73 -0.23 20.24
CA PRO A 326 -6.00 -0.22 21.67
C PRO A 326 -6.24 1.21 22.20
N LEU A 327 -6.82 1.34 23.39
CA LEU A 327 -7.11 2.64 24.01
C LEU A 327 -5.91 3.62 23.99
N ARG A 328 -4.69 3.11 24.22
CA ARG A 328 -3.46 3.93 24.25
C ARG A 328 -3.13 4.66 22.94
N SER A 329 -3.63 4.20 21.81
CA SER A 329 -3.40 4.85 20.51
C SER A 329 -4.52 5.82 20.15
N LEU A 330 -5.65 5.81 20.87
CA LEU A 330 -6.82 6.63 20.54
C LEU A 330 -6.49 8.13 20.48
N ASP A 331 -5.63 8.64 21.37
CA ASP A 331 -5.25 10.05 21.40
C ASP A 331 -4.54 10.52 20.12
N SER A 332 -3.98 9.62 19.31
CA SER A 332 -3.40 9.99 18.02
C SER A 332 -4.45 10.26 16.93
N ALA A 333 -5.66 9.70 17.07
CA ALA A 333 -6.77 9.83 16.13
C ALA A 333 -7.75 10.98 16.47
N LEU A 334 -7.47 11.79 17.49
CA LEU A 334 -8.35 12.83 18.04
C LEU A 334 -7.75 14.23 17.90
#